data_AF-A0A951W9B9-F1
#
_entry.id   AF-A0A951W9B9-F1
#
_cell.length_a   1.000
_cell.length_b   1.000
_cell.length_c   1.000
_cell.angle_alpha   90.00
_cell.angle_beta   90.00
_cell.angle_gamma   90.00
#
_symmetry.space_group_name_H-M   'P 1'
#
loop_
_entity.id
_entity.type
_entity.pdbx_description
1 polymer ?
#
loop_
_entity_poly.entity_id
_entity_poly.type
_entity_poly.pdbx_seq_one_letter_code
_entity_poly.pdbx_strand_id
1 'polypeptide(L)'
;MKFTIESGQNNLQDVTDDLISVDAYLIFYMEEGPNEFNFANVWPKAESQSYGTVEFISSKVYPAKGDFPSHSVNNYYWNYNNTYDDNKGLAILRVVKIFLEDKTLGLVEITTDKGAVLTYFGKVLGGMTSAEIEDAINGMDEELKKGSL
;
A
#
# COMPACT_ATOMS: atom_id res chain seq x y z
N MET A 1 -4.37 2.47 -7.84
CA MET A 1 -4.94 3.13 -6.64
C MET A 1 -3.89 4.10 -6.07
N LYS A 2 -4.21 5.38 -5.91
CA LYS A 2 -3.29 6.39 -5.36
C LYS A 2 -3.71 6.80 -3.94
N PHE A 3 -2.74 7.04 -3.08
CA PHE A 3 -2.91 7.51 -1.71
C PHE A 3 -2.19 8.84 -1.54
N THR A 4 -2.94 9.91 -1.28
CA THR A 4 -2.39 11.22 -0.94
C THR A 4 -2.18 11.29 0.57
N ILE A 5 -0.93 11.50 0.99
CA ILE A 5 -0.55 11.55 2.40
C ILE A 5 -0.97 12.91 2.99
N GLU A 6 -1.66 12.90 4.12
CA GLU A 6 -2.04 14.09 4.90
C GLU A 6 -1.26 14.18 6.22
N SER A 7 -0.78 13.05 6.76
CA SER A 7 0.14 12.99 7.90
C SER A 7 0.95 11.71 7.88
N GLY A 8 2.12 11.70 8.53
CA GLY A 8 2.93 10.50 8.63
C GLY A 8 3.90 10.46 9.80
N GLN A 9 4.30 9.24 10.15
CA GLN A 9 5.27 8.95 11.21
C GLN A 9 6.34 8.00 10.70
N ASN A 10 7.58 8.22 11.15
CA ASN A 10 8.70 7.30 11.00
C ASN A 10 9.21 6.91 12.38
N ASN A 11 9.06 5.65 12.77
CA ASN A 11 9.40 5.14 14.10
C ASN A 11 8.78 6.02 15.22
N LEU A 12 7.49 6.34 15.09
CA LEU A 12 6.71 7.21 15.98
C LEU A 12 7.09 8.70 15.99
N GLN A 13 8.15 9.10 15.28
CA GLN A 13 8.48 10.50 15.07
C GLN A 13 7.59 11.07 13.97
N ASP A 14 6.95 12.21 14.23
CA ASP A 14 6.17 12.93 13.23
C ASP A 14 7.09 13.46 12.13
N VAL A 15 6.75 13.16 10.88
CA VAL A 15 7.46 13.58 9.65
C VAL A 15 6.50 14.23 8.66
N THR A 16 5.34 14.69 9.14
CA THR A 16 4.25 15.22 8.31
C THR A 16 4.70 16.38 7.43
N ASP A 17 5.41 17.36 8.01
CA ASP A 17 5.87 18.53 7.26
C ASP A 17 6.85 18.16 6.15
N ASP A 18 7.76 17.21 6.41
CA ASP A 18 8.71 16.71 5.43
C ASP A 18 7.97 16.05 4.25
N LEU A 19 7.00 15.17 4.54
CA LEU A 19 6.21 14.47 3.54
C LEU A 19 5.37 15.42 2.67
N ILE A 20 4.73 16.41 3.29
CA ILE A 20 3.94 17.42 2.57
C ILE A 20 4.85 18.30 1.71
N SER A 21 6.02 18.70 2.22
CA SER A 21 6.94 19.58 1.49
C SER A 21 7.40 18.98 0.16
N VAL A 22 7.51 17.64 0.11
CA VAL A 22 7.98 16.90 -1.07
C VAL A 22 6.87 16.34 -1.96
N ASP A 23 5.60 16.66 -1.67
CA ASP A 23 4.40 16.09 -2.30
C ASP A 23 4.37 14.55 -2.28
N ALA A 24 4.77 13.95 -1.15
CA ALA A 24 4.84 12.50 -1.00
C ALA A 24 3.48 11.83 -1.21
N TYR A 25 3.47 10.68 -1.89
CA TYR A 25 2.28 9.86 -2.07
C TYR A 25 2.63 8.39 -2.16
N LEU A 26 1.62 7.53 -1.96
CA LEU A 26 1.74 6.09 -2.16
C LEU A 26 0.89 5.67 -3.35
N ILE A 27 1.29 4.63 -4.08
CA ILE A 27 0.53 4.16 -5.23
C ILE A 27 0.66 2.65 -5.38
N PHE A 28 -0.48 2.01 -5.65
CA PHE A 28 -0.54 0.66 -6.20
C PHE A 28 -0.85 0.73 -7.68
N TYR A 29 -0.14 -0.05 -8.49
CA TYR A 29 -0.24 -0.03 -9.96
C TYR A 29 0.09 -1.42 -10.53
N MET A 30 -0.30 -1.63 -11.78
CA MET A 30 0.04 -2.82 -12.57
C MET A 30 1.06 -2.41 -13.63
N GLU A 31 2.09 -3.22 -13.85
CA GLU A 31 2.98 -3.10 -15.02
C GLU A 31 2.53 -4.08 -16.13
N GLU A 32 2.90 -3.79 -17.39
CA GLU A 32 2.59 -4.67 -18.52
C GLU A 32 3.45 -5.95 -18.46
N GLY A 33 2.93 -7.00 -17.82
CA GLY A 33 3.59 -8.29 -17.68
C GLY A 33 2.79 -9.26 -16.80
N PRO A 34 3.12 -10.57 -16.78
CA PRO A 34 2.46 -11.51 -15.87
C PRO A 34 2.83 -11.18 -14.41
N ASN A 35 1.80 -10.99 -13.57
CA ASN A 35 1.90 -10.92 -12.11
C ASN A 35 2.71 -9.76 -11.49
N GLU A 36 2.52 -8.54 -11.99
CA GLU A 36 3.22 -7.37 -11.44
C GLU A 36 2.27 -6.38 -10.78
N PHE A 37 1.56 -6.86 -9.75
CA PHE A 37 0.95 -5.96 -8.78
C PHE A 37 2.08 -5.30 -7.99
N ASN A 38 2.20 -3.98 -8.11
CA ASN A 38 3.31 -3.20 -7.56
C ASN A 38 2.82 -2.15 -6.57
N PHE A 39 3.72 -1.76 -5.68
CA PHE A 39 3.54 -0.64 -4.76
C PHE A 39 4.76 0.28 -4.78
N ALA A 40 4.50 1.59 -4.68
CA ALA A 40 5.54 2.59 -4.52
C ALA A 40 5.18 3.64 -3.47
N ASN A 41 6.21 4.06 -2.73
CA ASN A 41 6.25 5.26 -1.90
C ASN A 41 7.11 6.30 -2.64
N VAL A 42 6.49 7.38 -3.13
CA VAL A 42 7.10 8.30 -4.09
C VAL A 42 7.19 9.69 -3.50
N TRP A 43 8.37 10.31 -3.56
CA TRP A 43 8.66 11.66 -3.08
C TRP A 43 9.14 12.53 -4.25
N PRO A 44 8.22 13.08 -5.07
CA PRO A 44 8.56 13.68 -6.37
C PRO A 44 9.58 14.81 -6.30
N LYS A 45 9.41 15.75 -5.36
CA LYS A 45 10.31 16.93 -5.26
C LYS A 45 11.69 16.58 -4.69
N ALA A 46 11.82 15.42 -4.06
CA ALA A 46 13.10 14.88 -3.62
C ALA A 46 13.73 13.96 -4.68
N GLU A 47 13.08 13.77 -5.83
CA GLU A 47 13.48 12.87 -6.91
C GLU A 47 13.78 11.44 -6.40
N SER A 48 13.00 10.98 -5.42
CA SER A 48 13.25 9.72 -4.73
C SER A 48 11.99 8.87 -4.59
N GLN A 49 12.18 7.55 -4.57
CA GLN A 49 11.11 6.59 -4.33
C GLN A 49 11.63 5.28 -3.79
N SER A 50 10.72 4.55 -3.14
CA SER A 50 10.83 3.12 -2.86
C SER A 50 9.74 2.41 -3.65
N TYR A 51 10.08 1.37 -4.41
CA TYR A 51 9.12 0.70 -5.31
C TYR A 51 9.37 -0.81 -5.36
N GLY A 52 8.37 -1.58 -5.80
CA GLY A 52 8.53 -2.98 -6.15
C GLY A 52 7.28 -3.83 -5.97
N THR A 53 7.43 -5.14 -6.17
CA THR A 53 6.31 -6.08 -6.26
C THR A 53 5.64 -6.32 -4.91
N VAL A 54 4.32 -6.48 -4.94
CA VAL A 54 3.52 -6.82 -3.77
C VAL A 54 2.83 -8.17 -3.94
N GLU A 55 2.89 -8.98 -2.90
CA GLU A 55 2.21 -10.27 -2.81
C GLU A 55 1.10 -10.19 -1.78
N PHE A 56 -0.10 -10.62 -2.14
CA PHE A 56 -1.25 -10.62 -1.25
C PHE A 56 -1.10 -11.64 -0.12
N ILE A 57 -1.36 -11.21 1.12
CA ILE A 57 -1.39 -12.11 2.29
C ILE A 57 -2.83 -12.38 2.72
N SER A 58 -3.61 -11.32 2.95
CA SER A 58 -4.98 -11.44 3.46
C SER A 58 -5.79 -10.17 3.27
N SER A 59 -7.10 -10.34 3.21
CA SER A 59 -8.07 -9.25 3.24
C SER A 59 -9.16 -9.58 4.24
N LYS A 60 -9.64 -8.54 4.93
CA LYS A 60 -10.84 -8.62 5.75
C LYS A 60 -11.63 -7.35 5.64
N VAL A 61 -12.92 -7.50 5.37
CA VAL A 61 -13.89 -6.39 5.35
C VAL A 61 -14.70 -6.43 6.64
N TYR A 62 -14.89 -5.25 7.21
CA TYR A 62 -15.66 -5.01 8.42
C TYR A 62 -16.85 -4.12 8.04
N PRO A 63 -18.09 -4.62 8.19
CA PRO A 63 -19.27 -3.79 7.95
C PRO A 63 -19.36 -2.67 8.99
N ALA A 64 -20.08 -1.60 8.65
CA ALA A 64 -20.33 -0.51 9.57
C ALA A 64 -21.05 -1.01 10.83
N LYS A 65 -20.70 -0.46 12.00
CA LYS A 65 -21.28 -0.85 13.29
C LYS A 65 -21.41 0.36 14.21
N GLY A 66 -22.65 0.80 14.46
CA GLY A 66 -22.91 2.02 15.21
C GLY A 66 -22.29 3.22 14.48
N ASP A 67 -21.51 4.02 15.20
CA ASP A 67 -20.82 5.20 14.63
C ASP A 67 -19.51 4.84 13.89
N PHE A 68 -19.13 3.56 13.84
CA PHE A 68 -17.93 3.12 13.13
C PHE A 68 -18.23 2.86 11.66
N PRO A 69 -17.56 3.55 10.71
CA PRO A 69 -17.72 3.31 9.29
C PRO A 69 -17.26 1.90 8.90
N SER A 70 -17.74 1.42 7.75
CA SER A 70 -17.20 0.21 7.15
C SER A 70 -15.74 0.43 6.77
N HIS A 71 -14.94 -0.63 6.87
CA HIS A 71 -13.53 -0.56 6.52
C HIS A 71 -13.00 -1.91 6.04
N SER A 72 -11.92 -1.89 5.27
CA SER A 72 -11.18 -3.09 4.89
C SER A 72 -9.75 -3.03 5.42
N VAL A 73 -9.21 -4.17 5.82
CA VAL A 73 -7.80 -4.34 6.17
C VAL A 73 -7.20 -5.31 5.15
N ASN A 74 -6.17 -4.88 4.44
CA ASN A 74 -5.43 -5.70 3.48
C ASN A 74 -3.98 -5.77 3.92
N ASN A 75 -3.39 -6.96 3.88
CA ASN A 75 -2.00 -7.19 4.22
C ASN A 75 -1.27 -7.75 3.00
N TYR A 76 -0.06 -7.27 2.77
CA TYR A 76 0.80 -7.65 1.66
C TYR A 76 2.24 -7.84 2.14
N TYR A 77 2.98 -8.71 1.45
CA TYR A 77 4.43 -8.62 1.42
C TYR A 77 4.82 -7.64 0.32
N TRP A 78 5.85 -6.83 0.57
CA TRP A 78 6.37 -5.86 -0.39
C TRP A 78 7.88 -6.03 -0.53
N ASN A 79 8.34 -6.39 -1.73
CA ASN A 79 9.74 -6.45 -2.08
C ASN A 79 10.18 -5.07 -2.57
N TYR A 80 10.73 -4.25 -1.68
CA TYR A 80 11.06 -2.86 -1.98
C TYR A 80 12.48 -2.70 -2.52
N ASN A 81 12.66 -1.69 -3.37
CA ASN A 81 13.93 -1.17 -3.84
C ASN A 81 13.91 0.36 -3.78
N ASN A 82 14.94 0.95 -3.19
CA ASN A 82 15.07 2.39 -3.01
C ASN A 82 15.95 3.01 -4.08
N THR A 83 15.57 4.17 -4.60
CA THR A 83 16.39 4.91 -5.57
C THR A 83 17.46 5.80 -4.92
N TYR A 84 17.40 6.02 -3.61
CA TYR A 84 18.19 7.05 -2.92
C TYR A 84 19.38 6.52 -2.10
N ASP A 85 19.39 5.22 -1.80
CA ASP A 85 20.44 4.59 -0.98
C ASP A 85 20.75 3.15 -1.41
N ASP A 86 20.25 2.71 -2.58
CA ASP A 86 20.34 1.36 -3.13
C ASP A 86 19.87 0.24 -2.16
N ASN A 87 19.16 0.59 -1.08
CA ASN A 87 18.63 -0.39 -0.15
C ASN A 87 17.42 -1.10 -0.76
N LYS A 88 17.42 -2.41 -0.57
CA LYS A 88 16.31 -3.30 -0.91
C LYS A 88 16.04 -4.27 0.23
N GLY A 89 14.84 -4.83 0.24
CA GLY A 89 14.45 -5.78 1.27
C GLY A 89 12.99 -6.18 1.19
N LEU A 90 12.52 -6.82 2.25
CA LEU A 90 11.13 -7.23 2.41
C LEU A 90 10.46 -6.34 3.45
N ALA A 91 9.21 -5.95 3.19
CA ALA A 91 8.38 -5.25 4.15
C ALA A 91 6.99 -5.90 4.25
N ILE A 92 6.36 -5.77 5.42
CA ILE A 92 4.94 -6.02 5.59
C ILE A 92 4.21 -4.71 5.38
N LEU A 93 3.27 -4.72 4.45
CA LEU A 93 2.42 -3.58 4.11
C LEU A 93 1.00 -3.86 4.59
N ARG A 94 0.49 -3.03 5.50
CA ARG A 94 -0.88 -3.10 5.99
C ARG A 94 -1.64 -1.86 5.56
N VAL A 95 -2.70 -2.07 4.76
CA VAL A 95 -3.55 -1.00 4.23
C VAL A 95 -4.95 -1.12 4.82
N VAL A 96 -5.32 -0.14 5.63
CA VAL A 96 -6.68 0.05 6.12
C VAL A 96 -7.35 1.09 5.23
N LYS A 97 -8.51 0.75 4.64
CA LYS A 97 -9.37 1.69 3.91
C LYS A 97 -10.65 1.89 4.72
N ILE A 98 -11.00 3.14 5.01
CA ILE A 98 -12.21 3.53 5.74
C ILE A 98 -13.15 4.18 4.74
N PHE A 99 -14.34 3.62 4.57
CA PHE A 99 -15.31 4.07 3.57
C PHE A 99 -16.31 5.02 4.23
N LEU A 100 -16.25 6.29 3.83
CA LEU A 100 -17.21 7.32 4.21
C LEU A 100 -18.17 7.57 3.03
N GLU A 101 -19.21 8.36 3.25
CA GLU A 101 -20.25 8.62 2.25
C GLU A 101 -19.68 9.27 0.96
N ASP A 102 -18.75 10.21 1.10
CA ASP A 102 -18.23 11.04 -0.01
C ASP A 102 -16.76 10.77 -0.36
N LYS A 103 -16.05 9.96 0.45
CA LYS A 103 -14.61 9.74 0.30
C LYS A 103 -14.14 8.44 0.93
N THR A 104 -12.95 8.00 0.53
CA THR A 104 -12.22 6.92 1.20
C THR A 104 -10.98 7.49 1.86
N LEU A 105 -10.86 7.27 3.17
CA LEU A 105 -9.64 7.54 3.91
C LEU A 105 -8.82 6.24 3.97
N GLY A 106 -7.52 6.36 4.21
CA GLY A 106 -6.74 5.19 4.53
C GLY A 106 -5.66 5.44 5.54
N LEU A 107 -5.21 4.32 6.10
CA LEU A 107 -4.03 4.23 6.94
C LEU A 107 -3.14 3.16 6.32
N VAL A 108 -1.89 3.52 6.05
CA VAL A 108 -0.89 2.60 5.52
C VAL A 108 0.24 2.47 6.52
N GLU A 109 0.51 1.25 6.96
CA GLU A 109 1.64 0.90 7.81
C GLU A 109 2.61 0.03 7.03
N ILE A 110 3.90 0.38 7.08
CA ILE A 110 4.99 -0.35 6.43
C ILE A 110 5.98 -0.74 7.51
N THR A 111 6.15 -2.04 7.73
CA THR A 111 7.17 -2.57 8.63
C THR A 111 8.26 -3.24 7.80
N THR A 112 9.45 -2.64 7.79
CA THR A 112 10.60 -3.17 7.03
C THR A 112 11.29 -4.31 7.79
N ASP A 113 11.97 -5.18 7.04
CA ASP A 113 12.91 -6.19 7.54
C ASP A 113 14.05 -5.61 8.41
N LYS A 114 14.34 -4.32 8.27
CA LYS A 114 15.32 -3.57 9.07
C LYS A 114 14.74 -3.00 10.37
N GLY A 115 13.47 -3.26 10.67
CA GLY A 115 12.79 -2.83 11.89
C GLY A 115 12.23 -1.41 11.88
N ALA A 116 12.36 -0.68 10.76
CA ALA A 116 11.71 0.62 10.61
C ALA A 116 10.20 0.46 10.39
N VAL A 117 9.41 1.31 11.06
CA VAL A 117 7.95 1.38 10.94
C VAL A 117 7.55 2.75 10.41
N LEU A 118 6.90 2.76 9.24
CA LEU A 118 6.35 3.96 8.62
C LEU A 118 4.82 3.89 8.68
N THR A 119 4.17 4.95 9.16
CA THR A 119 2.71 5.02 9.21
C THR A 119 2.24 6.28 8.51
N TYR A 120 1.31 6.14 7.57
CA TYR A 120 0.74 7.23 6.80
C TYR A 120 -0.78 7.25 6.93
N PHE A 121 -1.35 8.44 7.01
CA PHE A 121 -2.79 8.66 6.95
C PHE A 121 -3.12 9.67 5.86
N GLY A 122 -4.25 9.49 5.20
CA GLY A 122 -4.70 10.43 4.17
C GLY A 122 -5.82 9.88 3.29
N LYS A 123 -5.91 10.44 2.08
CA LYS A 123 -7.01 10.19 1.14
C LYS A 123 -6.64 9.14 0.12
N VAL A 124 -7.56 8.23 -0.16
CA VAL A 124 -7.43 7.25 -1.24
C VAL A 124 -8.19 7.76 -2.46
N LEU A 125 -7.48 7.90 -3.58
CA LEU A 125 -8.01 8.31 -4.88
C LEU A 125 -7.92 7.15 -5.88
N GLY A 126 -9.06 6.86 -6.51
CA GLY A 126 -9.24 5.66 -7.32
C GLY A 126 -9.31 4.41 -6.45
N GLY A 127 -9.96 3.37 -6.97
CA GLY A 127 -10.04 2.07 -6.31
C GLY A 127 -9.78 0.98 -7.32
N MET A 128 -9.17 -0.13 -6.88
CA MET A 128 -9.49 -1.40 -7.49
C MET A 128 -10.89 -1.76 -6.99
N THR A 129 -11.79 -1.98 -7.93
CA THR A 129 -13.10 -2.59 -7.72
C THR A 129 -12.93 -3.95 -7.04
N SER A 130 -13.98 -4.44 -6.36
CA SER A 130 -13.96 -5.78 -5.78
C SER A 130 -13.65 -6.85 -6.83
N ALA A 131 -14.08 -6.64 -8.08
CA ALA A 131 -13.77 -7.51 -9.21
C ALA A 131 -12.27 -7.52 -9.56
N GLU A 132 -11.62 -6.36 -9.61
CA GLU A 132 -10.17 -6.29 -9.87
C GLU A 132 -9.33 -6.93 -8.75
N ILE A 133 -9.83 -6.90 -7.50
CA ILE A 133 -9.19 -7.58 -6.37
C ILE A 133 -9.41 -9.10 -6.46
N GLU A 134 -10.62 -9.55 -6.78
CA GLU A 134 -10.94 -10.96 -6.94
C GLU A 134 -10.21 -11.58 -8.13
N ASP A 135 -10.12 -10.87 -9.26
CA ASP A 135 -9.36 -11.32 -10.43
C ASP A 135 -7.86 -11.42 -10.14
N ALA A 136 -7.29 -10.48 -9.37
CA ALA A 136 -5.91 -10.56 -8.93
C ALA A 136 -5.66 -11.77 -8.01
N ILE A 137 -6.56 -12.01 -7.03
CA ILE A 137 -6.47 -13.17 -6.12
C ILE A 137 -6.61 -14.49 -6.89
N ASN A 138 -7.59 -14.58 -7.78
CA ASN A 138 -7.83 -15.79 -8.59
C ASN A 138 -6.70 -16.07 -9.58
N GLY A 139 -6.09 -15.03 -10.16
CA GLY A 139 -4.92 -15.16 -11.04
C GLY A 139 -3.69 -15.70 -10.32
N MET A 140 -3.45 -15.29 -9.07
CA MET A 140 -2.34 -15.80 -8.25
C MET A 140 -2.53 -17.28 -7.86
N ASP A 141 -3.75 -17.68 -7.51
CA ASP A 141 -4.08 -19.08 -7.18
C ASP A 141 -3.94 -20.03 -8.37
N GLU A 142 -4.21 -19.55 -9.59
CA GLU A 142 -4.03 -20.29 -10.84
C GLU A 142 -2.55 -20.53 -11.18
N GLU A 143 -1.67 -19.56 -10.95
CA GLU A 143 -0.23 -19.70 -11.20
C GLU A 143 0.47 -20.62 -10.19
N LEU A 144 0.09 -20.56 -8.90
CA LEU A 144 0.60 -21.47 -7.86
C LEU A 144 0.28 -22.94 -8.16
N LYS A 145 -0.86 -23.21 -8.79
CA LYS A 145 -1.25 -24.56 -9.25
C LYS A 145 -0.45 -25.02 -10.48
N LYS A 146 0.04 -24.10 -11.31
CA LYS A 146 0.83 -24.42 -12.52
C LYS A 146 2.32 -24.58 -12.22
N GLY A 147 2.84 -23.96 -11.16
CA GLY A 147 4.25 -24.03 -10.74
C GLY A 147 4.62 -25.22 -9.84
N SER A 148 3.66 -26.06 -9.45
CA SER A 148 3.89 -27.25 -8.61
C SER A 148 4.00 -28.51 -9.49
N LEU A 149 5.19 -28.77 -10.06
CA LEU A 149 5.58 -30.04 -10.69
C LEU A 149 6.81 -30.62 -10.01
#